data_AF-A0A6N9JJG5-F1
#
_entry.id   AF-A0A6N9JJG5-F1
#
_cell.length_a   1.000
_cell.length_b   1.000
_cell.length_c   1.000
_cell.angle_alpha   90.00
_cell.angle_beta   90.00
_cell.angle_gamma   90.00
#
_symmetry.space_group_name_H-M   'P 1'
#
loop_
_entity.id
_entity.type
_entity.pdbx_description
1 polymer ?
#
loop_
_entity_poly.entity_id
_entity_poly.type
_entity_poly.pdbx_seq_one_letter_code
_entity_poly.pdbx_strand_id
1 'polypeptide(L)'
;MTSRYRVVLVTLPTALVVVLAFTSYWTHALFYIDSQGVYRRGFAYMIQPIVSYCYVIHTSLHAFVQSRRVESLQTKAIYRTLAFFAIPALVGGTFQIVYSVPGLCVGIMISMLLLYIICQEQLISIDPLTRLNNRNRFETYMLSLFSNVDQAEDVYLLMMDADGFKQINDRYGHVEGDHALQVIIRCAQRGLLGVWWLYRALWWR
;
A
#
# COMPACT_ATOMS: atom_id res chain seq x y z
N MET A 1 -10.59 3.31 -28.54
CA MET A 1 -10.64 1.83 -28.38
C MET A 1 -11.47 1.53 -27.14
N THR A 2 -12.59 0.82 -27.30
CA THR A 2 -13.49 0.45 -26.19
C THR A 2 -12.75 -0.41 -25.16
N SER A 3 -13.09 -0.23 -23.88
CA SER A 3 -12.42 -0.83 -22.71
C SER A 3 -12.10 -2.33 -22.88
N ARG A 4 -13.02 -3.09 -23.49
CA ARG A 4 -12.88 -4.54 -23.72
C ARG A 4 -11.68 -4.93 -24.61
N TYR A 5 -11.42 -4.21 -25.70
CA TYR A 5 -10.30 -4.55 -26.60
C TYR A 5 -8.95 -4.25 -25.98
N ARG A 6 -8.85 -3.22 -25.12
CA ARG A 6 -7.63 -2.93 -24.36
C ARG A 6 -7.29 -4.04 -23.38
N VAL A 7 -8.28 -4.55 -22.66
CA VAL A 7 -8.07 -5.68 -21.73
C VAL A 7 -7.57 -6.91 -22.50
N VAL A 8 -8.23 -7.27 -23.60
CA VAL A 8 -7.82 -8.42 -24.41
C VAL A 8 -6.37 -8.26 -24.89
N LEU A 9 -6.02 -7.14 -25.50
CA LEU A 9 -4.66 -6.87 -25.98
C LEU A 9 -3.61 -6.95 -24.86
N VAL A 10 -3.92 -6.37 -23.70
CA VAL A 10 -3.02 -6.40 -22.54
C VAL A 10 -2.91 -7.80 -21.95
N THR A 11 -3.90 -8.69 -22.09
CA THR A 11 -3.80 -10.07 -21.56
C THR A 11 -3.07 -11.06 -22.45
N LEU A 12 -2.92 -10.77 -23.75
CA LEU A 12 -2.34 -11.70 -24.74
C LEU A 12 -0.92 -12.19 -24.39
N PRO A 13 0.05 -11.35 -23.95
CA PRO A 13 1.38 -11.82 -23.61
C PRO A 13 1.37 -12.81 -22.44
N THR A 14 0.47 -12.62 -21.48
CA THR A 14 0.33 -13.53 -20.33
C THR A 14 -0.28 -14.85 -20.76
N ALA A 15 -1.31 -14.82 -21.61
CA ALA A 15 -1.90 -16.03 -22.18
C ALA A 15 -0.86 -16.85 -22.97
N LEU A 16 0.00 -16.18 -23.75
CA LEU A 16 1.11 -16.81 -24.46
C LEU A 16 2.07 -17.52 -23.50
N VAL A 17 2.50 -16.85 -22.43
CA VAL A 17 3.39 -17.45 -21.41
C VAL A 17 2.75 -18.67 -20.76
N VAL A 18 1.44 -18.62 -20.44
CA VAL A 18 0.71 -19.75 -19.87
C VAL A 18 0.70 -20.93 -20.85
N VAL A 19 0.35 -20.70 -22.12
CA VAL A 19 0.36 -21.76 -23.15
C VAL A 19 1.77 -22.35 -23.31
N LEU A 20 2.81 -21.52 -23.35
CA LEU A 20 4.20 -21.98 -23.41
C LEU A 20 4.60 -22.79 -22.18
N ALA A 21 4.12 -22.45 -20.98
CA ALA A 21 4.38 -23.20 -19.76
C ALA A 21 3.76 -24.59 -19.78
N PHE A 22 2.49 -24.71 -20.20
CA PHE A 22 1.81 -26.00 -20.33
C PHE A 22 2.41 -26.87 -21.45
N THR A 23 2.74 -26.25 -22.57
CA THR A 23 3.34 -26.96 -23.72
C THR A 23 4.83 -27.26 -23.52
N SER A 24 5.47 -26.68 -22.50
CA SER A 24 6.90 -26.86 -22.20
C SER A 24 7.25 -28.33 -21.90
N TYR A 25 6.30 -29.11 -21.37
CA TYR A 25 6.52 -30.53 -21.09
C TYR A 25 6.90 -31.32 -22.35
N TRP A 26 6.29 -31.00 -23.50
CA TRP A 26 6.62 -31.65 -24.77
C TRP A 26 7.67 -30.87 -25.56
N THR A 27 7.54 -29.54 -25.60
CA THR A 27 8.34 -28.69 -26.47
C THR A 27 9.70 -28.32 -25.89
N HIS A 28 9.91 -28.52 -24.58
CA HIS A 28 11.10 -28.09 -23.86
C HIS A 28 11.38 -26.58 -23.99
N ALA A 29 10.34 -25.79 -24.30
CA ALA A 29 10.47 -24.39 -24.71
C ALA A 29 10.84 -23.45 -23.55
N LEU A 30 10.13 -23.49 -22.42
CA LEU A 30 10.44 -22.65 -21.26
C LEU A 30 11.41 -23.34 -20.30
N PHE A 31 11.17 -24.61 -20.03
CA PHE A 31 11.98 -25.43 -19.15
C PHE A 31 11.84 -26.92 -19.50
N TYR A 32 12.80 -27.70 -19.05
CA TYR A 32 12.74 -29.15 -19.07
C TYR A 32 13.56 -29.74 -17.94
N ILE A 33 13.33 -31.03 -17.67
CA ILE A 33 14.08 -31.80 -16.67
C ILE A 33 14.95 -32.77 -17.46
N ASP A 34 16.27 -32.74 -17.24
CA ASP A 34 17.18 -33.66 -17.91
C ASP A 34 17.06 -35.09 -17.34
N SER A 35 17.73 -36.05 -17.98
CA SER A 35 17.71 -37.46 -17.55
C SER A 35 18.34 -37.68 -16.16
N GLN A 36 19.03 -36.70 -15.61
CA GLN A 36 19.58 -36.70 -14.25
C GLN A 36 18.64 -36.05 -13.23
N GLY A 37 17.43 -35.66 -13.65
CA GLY A 37 16.44 -34.99 -12.79
C GLY A 37 16.74 -33.51 -12.55
N VAL A 38 17.68 -32.90 -13.27
CA VAL A 38 18.10 -31.51 -13.06
C VAL A 38 17.26 -30.59 -13.94
N TYR A 39 16.73 -29.52 -13.33
CA TYR A 39 16.03 -28.47 -14.04
C TYR A 39 16.96 -27.70 -14.98
N ARG A 40 16.54 -27.54 -16.24
CA ARG A 40 17.22 -26.72 -17.24
C ARG A 40 16.27 -25.73 -17.88
N ARG A 41 16.81 -24.55 -18.18
CA ARG A 41 16.09 -23.48 -18.91
C ARG A 41 16.01 -23.85 -20.38
N GLY A 42 14.82 -23.75 -20.96
CA GLY A 42 14.59 -23.93 -22.39
C GLY A 42 15.01 -22.70 -23.20
N PHE A 43 14.95 -22.80 -24.53
CA PHE A 43 15.36 -21.72 -25.43
C PHE A 43 14.48 -20.47 -25.33
N ALA A 44 13.20 -20.63 -24.98
CA ALA A 44 12.22 -19.56 -24.86
C ALA A 44 12.02 -19.07 -23.42
N TYR A 45 12.83 -19.55 -22.46
CA TYR A 45 12.73 -19.19 -21.05
C TYR A 45 12.61 -17.68 -20.81
N MET A 46 13.35 -16.86 -21.55
CA MET A 46 13.41 -15.40 -21.38
C MET A 46 12.09 -14.68 -21.66
N ILE A 47 11.15 -15.31 -22.36
CA ILE A 47 9.83 -14.71 -22.64
C ILE A 47 9.06 -14.47 -21.33
N GLN A 48 9.07 -15.42 -20.40
CA GLN A 48 8.38 -15.31 -19.12
C GLN A 48 8.86 -14.08 -18.29
N PRO A 49 10.15 -13.96 -17.91
CA PRO A 49 10.61 -12.84 -17.10
C PRO A 49 10.44 -11.50 -17.80
N ILE A 50 10.65 -11.42 -19.13
CA ILE A 50 10.43 -10.18 -19.89
C ILE A 50 8.97 -9.72 -19.75
N VAL A 51 8.02 -10.62 -20.00
CA VAL A 51 6.59 -10.30 -19.88
C VAL A 51 6.24 -9.85 -18.45
N SER A 52 6.72 -10.57 -17.43
CA SER A 52 6.49 -10.20 -16.03
C SER A 52 7.06 -8.83 -15.66
N TYR A 53 8.30 -8.52 -16.06
CA TYR A 53 8.90 -7.21 -15.77
C TYR A 53 8.19 -6.07 -16.49
N CYS A 54 7.76 -6.28 -17.74
CA CYS A 54 6.99 -5.26 -18.47
C CYS A 54 5.73 -4.85 -17.70
N TYR A 55 4.99 -5.80 -17.13
CA TYR A 55 3.81 -5.46 -16.32
C TYR A 55 4.17 -4.75 -15.03
N VAL A 56 5.15 -5.26 -14.28
CA VAL A 56 5.55 -4.66 -13.00
C VAL A 56 6.03 -3.22 -13.21
N ILE A 57 6.88 -3.00 -14.21
CA ILE A 57 7.35 -1.66 -14.59
C ILE A 57 6.19 -0.77 -15.02
N HIS A 58 5.29 -1.26 -15.88
CA HIS A 58 4.12 -0.50 -16.31
C HIS A 58 3.24 -0.08 -15.12
N THR A 59 2.92 -1.02 -14.21
CA THR A 59 2.11 -0.72 -13.02
C THR A 59 2.80 0.27 -12.09
N SER A 60 4.10 0.15 -11.90
CA SER A 60 4.87 1.06 -11.05
C SER A 60 5.01 2.45 -11.65
N LEU A 61 5.19 2.58 -12.96
CA LEU A 61 5.18 3.88 -13.65
C LEU A 61 3.80 4.54 -13.58
N HIS A 62 2.74 3.77 -13.82
CA HIS A 62 1.37 4.29 -13.72
C HIS A 62 1.04 4.75 -12.29
N ALA A 63 1.43 3.96 -11.28
CA ALA A 63 1.29 4.33 -9.88
C ALA A 63 2.11 5.59 -9.52
N PHE A 64 3.33 5.72 -10.05
CA PHE A 64 4.17 6.90 -9.84
C PHE A 64 3.52 8.17 -10.42
N VAL A 65 3.01 8.11 -11.65
CA VAL A 65 2.31 9.24 -12.27
C VAL A 65 1.05 9.60 -11.48
N GLN A 66 0.27 8.60 -11.07
CA GLN A 66 -0.94 8.82 -10.28
C GLN A 66 -0.64 9.41 -8.90
N SER A 67 0.49 9.05 -8.28
CA SER A 67 0.93 9.62 -7.00
C SER A 67 1.13 11.15 -7.05
N ARG A 68 1.41 11.71 -8.23
CA ARG A 68 1.55 13.15 -8.42
C ARG A 68 0.21 13.87 -8.65
N ARG A 69 -0.82 13.12 -9.06
CA ARG A 69 -2.16 13.67 -9.38
C ARG A 69 -3.10 13.67 -8.19
N VAL A 70 -2.87 12.79 -7.21
CA VAL A 70 -3.74 12.66 -6.06
C VAL A 70 -3.36 13.66 -4.96
N GLU A 71 -4.35 14.43 -4.51
CA GLU A 71 -4.20 15.40 -3.43
C GLU A 71 -4.20 14.76 -2.05
N SER A 72 -5.01 13.71 -1.85
CA SER A 72 -5.05 12.96 -0.58
C SER A 72 -3.68 12.37 -0.26
N LEU A 73 -3.13 12.76 0.90
CA LEU A 73 -1.82 12.29 1.39
C LEU A 73 -1.78 10.77 1.57
N GLN A 74 -2.88 10.18 2.02
CA GLN A 74 -2.99 8.72 2.24
C GLN A 74 -2.95 7.96 0.92
N THR A 75 -3.80 8.36 -0.02
CA THR A 75 -3.86 7.74 -1.34
C THR A 75 -2.53 7.92 -2.07
N LYS A 76 -1.89 9.08 -1.91
CA LYS A 76 -0.54 9.34 -2.41
C LYS A 76 0.50 8.40 -1.81
N ALA A 77 0.42 8.08 -0.52
CA ALA A 77 1.30 7.09 0.10
C ALA A 77 1.15 5.70 -0.52
N ILE A 78 -0.08 5.23 -0.75
CA ILE A 78 -0.35 3.94 -1.44
C ILE A 78 0.28 3.94 -2.84
N TYR A 79 0.04 4.98 -3.63
CA TYR A 79 0.58 5.07 -4.97
C TYR A 79 2.11 5.14 -5.00
N ARG A 80 2.75 5.79 -4.01
CA ARG A 80 4.21 5.77 -3.87
C ARG A 80 4.71 4.37 -3.53
N THR A 81 4.04 3.65 -2.64
CA THR A 81 4.38 2.25 -2.32
C THR A 81 4.28 1.37 -3.57
N LEU A 82 3.19 1.47 -4.33
CA LEU A 82 3.02 0.74 -5.60
C LEU A 82 4.06 1.14 -6.67
N ALA A 83 4.51 2.38 -6.67
CA ALA A 83 5.59 2.83 -7.56
C ALA A 83 6.94 2.19 -7.21
N PHE A 84 7.23 1.99 -5.92
CA PHE A 84 8.47 1.35 -5.46
C PHE A 84 8.38 -0.18 -5.37
N PHE A 85 7.18 -0.75 -5.51
CA PHE A 85 6.92 -2.19 -5.52
C PHE A 85 7.83 -2.97 -6.49
N ALA A 86 8.16 -2.37 -7.64
CA ALA A 86 9.01 -2.99 -8.66
C ALA A 86 10.45 -3.23 -8.19
N ILE A 87 10.98 -2.45 -7.24
CA ILE A 87 12.42 -2.46 -6.93
C ILE A 87 12.87 -3.84 -6.40
N PRO A 88 12.27 -4.40 -5.33
CA PRO A 88 12.67 -5.72 -4.85
C PRO A 88 12.45 -6.83 -5.89
N ALA A 89 11.38 -6.75 -6.68
CA ALA A 89 11.06 -7.72 -7.73
C ALA A 89 12.10 -7.69 -8.89
N LEU A 90 12.54 -6.50 -9.29
CA LEU A 90 13.57 -6.33 -10.33
C LEU A 90 14.93 -6.83 -9.81
N VAL A 91 15.31 -6.48 -8.58
CA VAL A 91 16.55 -6.95 -7.96
C VAL A 91 16.55 -8.47 -7.83
N GLY A 92 15.52 -9.06 -7.20
CA GLY A 92 15.42 -10.51 -7.07
C GLY A 92 15.40 -11.21 -8.44
N GLY A 93 14.79 -10.56 -9.41
CA GLY A 93 14.77 -10.95 -10.80
C GLY A 93 16.13 -11.01 -11.50
N THR A 94 16.98 -9.99 -11.33
CA THR A 94 18.34 -10.01 -11.87
C THR A 94 19.20 -11.08 -11.19
N PHE A 95 19.07 -11.25 -9.87
CA PHE A 95 19.71 -12.35 -9.14
C PHE A 95 19.30 -13.73 -9.68
N GLN A 96 18.03 -13.91 -10.04
CA GLN A 96 17.56 -15.16 -10.64
C GLN A 96 18.23 -15.45 -11.98
N ILE A 97 18.42 -14.44 -12.82
CA ILE A 97 19.07 -14.63 -14.13
C ILE A 97 20.53 -15.05 -13.94
N VAL A 98 21.26 -14.37 -13.05
CA VAL A 98 22.71 -14.55 -12.84
C VAL A 98 23.03 -15.84 -12.08
N TYR A 99 22.33 -16.13 -10.98
CA TYR A 99 22.71 -17.20 -10.04
C TYR A 99 21.81 -18.45 -10.13
N SER A 100 20.79 -18.43 -10.99
CA SER A 100 19.81 -19.53 -11.11
C SER A 100 19.05 -19.90 -9.83
N VAL A 101 18.93 -18.93 -8.91
CA VAL A 101 18.13 -19.01 -7.67
C VAL A 101 16.75 -18.39 -7.90
N PRO A 102 15.65 -18.79 -7.22
CA PRO A 102 14.31 -18.22 -7.39
C PRO A 102 14.15 -16.81 -6.77
N GLY A 103 15.03 -15.87 -7.12
CA GLY A 103 15.06 -14.52 -6.54
C GLY A 103 13.84 -13.65 -6.87
N LEU A 104 13.19 -13.84 -8.03
CA LEU A 104 12.00 -13.07 -8.41
C LEU A 104 10.85 -13.26 -7.42
N CYS A 105 10.62 -14.50 -7.00
CA CYS A 105 9.56 -14.84 -6.06
C CYS A 105 9.79 -14.18 -4.70
N VAL A 106 11.04 -14.19 -4.22
CA VAL A 106 11.44 -13.53 -2.97
C VAL A 106 11.21 -12.03 -3.06
N GLY A 107 11.61 -11.40 -4.16
CA GLY A 107 11.40 -9.98 -4.40
C GLY A 107 9.91 -9.60 -4.38
N ILE A 108 9.06 -10.34 -5.09
CA ILE A 108 7.61 -10.11 -5.12
C ILE A 108 7.00 -10.29 -3.73
N MET A 109 7.40 -11.33 -2.99
CA MET A 109 6.90 -11.61 -1.64
C MET A 109 7.24 -10.48 -0.66
N ILE A 110 8.48 -9.97 -0.70
CA ILE A 110 8.88 -8.80 0.11
C ILE A 110 8.03 -7.58 -0.26
N SER A 111 7.87 -7.30 -1.56
CA SER A 111 7.07 -6.16 -2.02
C SER A 111 5.60 -6.28 -1.59
N MET A 112 5.03 -7.49 -1.64
CA MET A 112 3.65 -7.76 -1.20
C MET A 112 3.51 -7.62 0.32
N LEU A 113 4.49 -8.06 1.10
CA LEU A 113 4.50 -7.90 2.55
C LEU A 113 4.58 -6.42 2.96
N LEU A 114 5.43 -5.63 2.31
CA LEU A 114 5.52 -4.18 2.54
C LEU A 114 4.20 -3.48 2.20
N LEU A 115 3.58 -3.85 1.08
CA LEU A 115 2.27 -3.33 0.70
C LEU A 115 1.20 -3.70 1.74
N TYR A 116 1.20 -4.95 2.20
CA TYR A 116 0.28 -5.43 3.24
C TYR A 116 0.40 -4.65 4.54
N ILE A 117 1.63 -4.45 5.04
CA ILE A 117 1.88 -3.66 6.26
C ILE A 117 1.35 -2.24 6.11
N ILE A 118 1.60 -1.59 4.97
CA ILE A 118 1.15 -0.22 4.73
C ILE A 118 -0.38 -0.14 4.62
N CYS A 119 -1.02 -1.11 3.95
CA CYS A 119 -2.47 -1.17 3.89
C CYS A 119 -3.09 -1.43 5.28
N GLN A 120 -2.48 -2.29 6.10
CA GLN A 120 -2.92 -2.53 7.48
C GLN A 120 -2.85 -1.26 8.33
N GLU A 121 -1.75 -0.52 8.25
CA GLU A 121 -1.61 0.78 8.94
C GLU A 121 -2.70 1.79 8.57
N GLN A 122 -3.22 1.72 7.34
CA GLN A 122 -4.35 2.56 6.91
C GLN A 122 -5.70 2.10 7.45
N LEU A 123 -5.87 0.80 7.68
CA LEU A 123 -7.09 0.22 8.26
C LEU A 123 -7.16 0.43 9.78
N ILE A 124 -6.00 0.58 10.43
CA ILE A 124 -5.96 1.04 11.82
C ILE A 124 -6.53 2.45 11.84
N SER A 125 -7.76 2.57 12.34
CA SER A 125 -8.53 3.82 12.37
C SER A 125 -8.68 4.38 13.77
N ILE A 126 -8.17 3.66 14.78
CA ILE A 126 -8.27 3.98 16.20
C ILE A 126 -6.86 4.17 16.75
N ASP A 127 -6.62 5.29 17.40
CA ASP A 127 -5.40 5.57 18.15
C ASP A 127 -5.33 4.67 19.40
N PRO A 128 -4.23 3.91 19.60
CA PRO A 128 -4.15 2.91 20.66
C PRO A 128 -4.13 3.52 22.07
N LEU A 129 -3.54 4.71 22.22
CA LEU A 129 -3.39 5.38 23.52
C LEU A 129 -4.71 5.97 24.02
N THR A 130 -5.44 6.61 23.11
CA THR A 130 -6.60 7.44 23.44
C THR A 130 -7.93 6.80 23.07
N ARG A 131 -7.90 5.72 22.27
CA ARG A 131 -9.06 5.04 21.67
C ARG A 131 -9.93 5.96 20.79
N LEU A 132 -9.44 7.15 20.45
CA LEU A 132 -10.08 8.04 19.50
C LEU A 132 -9.82 7.59 18.07
N ASN A 133 -10.62 8.11 17.16
CA ASN A 133 -10.32 7.98 15.75
C ASN A 133 -9.00 8.68 15.44
N ASN A 134 -8.12 8.01 14.68
CA ASN A 134 -6.88 8.63 14.27
C ASN A 134 -7.11 9.61 13.11
N ARG A 135 -6.05 10.32 12.74
CA ARG A 135 -6.04 11.23 11.60
C ARG A 135 -6.49 10.56 10.30
N ASN A 136 -6.20 9.27 10.11
CA ASN A 136 -6.58 8.58 8.88
C ASN A 136 -8.10 8.53 8.70
N ARG A 137 -8.81 8.19 9.78
CA ARG A 137 -10.27 8.13 9.79
C ARG A 137 -10.90 9.52 9.63
N PHE A 138 -10.29 10.55 10.22
CA PHE A 138 -10.74 11.95 10.06
C PHE A 138 -10.73 12.39 8.60
N GLU A 139 -9.59 12.24 7.92
CA GLU A 139 -9.45 12.66 6.52
C GLU A 139 -10.39 11.87 5.59
N THR A 140 -10.57 10.56 5.84
CA THR A 140 -11.52 9.74 5.08
C THR A 140 -12.95 10.22 5.25
N TYR A 141 -13.35 10.55 6.48
CA TYR A 141 -14.69 11.08 6.77
C TYR A 141 -14.92 12.45 6.11
N MET A 142 -13.96 13.36 6.21
CA MET A 142 -14.02 14.67 5.57
C MET A 142 -14.18 14.56 4.04
N LEU A 143 -13.40 13.69 3.39
CA LEU A 143 -13.54 13.46 1.95
C LEU A 143 -14.93 12.93 1.58
N SER A 144 -15.52 12.06 2.40
CA SER A 144 -16.87 11.53 2.16
C SER A 144 -17.95 12.63 2.26
N LEU A 145 -17.81 13.56 3.21
CA LEU A 145 -18.72 14.70 3.36
C LEU A 145 -18.71 15.61 2.13
N PHE A 146 -17.52 15.95 1.61
CA PHE A 146 -17.41 16.83 0.45
C PHE A 146 -17.77 16.17 -0.89
N SER A 147 -17.87 14.84 -0.94
CA SER A 147 -18.24 14.14 -2.17
C SER A 147 -19.76 14.12 -2.45
N ASN A 148 -20.58 14.33 -1.42
CA ASN A 148 -22.05 14.35 -1.51
C ASN A 148 -22.58 15.80 -1.54
N VAL A 149 -22.20 16.56 -2.55
CA VAL A 149 -22.45 18.01 -2.68
C VAL A 149 -23.95 18.37 -2.73
N ASP A 150 -24.83 17.40 -3.06
CA ASP A 150 -26.27 17.64 -3.21
C ASP A 150 -27.05 17.74 -1.87
N GLN A 151 -26.39 17.47 -0.73
CA GLN A 151 -26.96 17.65 0.61
C GLN A 151 -25.99 18.49 1.46
N ALA A 152 -25.92 19.79 1.18
CA ALA A 152 -25.11 20.73 1.95
C ALA A 152 -25.71 20.93 3.35
N GLU A 153 -25.35 20.06 4.29
CA GLU A 153 -25.44 20.36 5.72
C GLU A 153 -24.20 21.14 6.16
N ASP A 154 -24.37 22.11 7.06
CA ASP A 154 -23.26 22.88 7.63
C ASP A 154 -22.34 21.96 8.44
N VAL A 155 -21.08 21.83 8.01
CA VAL A 155 -20.05 21.06 8.73
C VAL A 155 -19.24 22.00 9.61
N TYR A 156 -19.26 21.75 10.92
CA TYR A 156 -18.45 22.49 11.90
C TYR A 156 -17.23 21.65 12.33
N LEU A 157 -16.04 22.26 12.29
CA LEU A 157 -14.80 21.65 12.77
C LEU A 157 -14.27 22.43 13.97
N LEU A 158 -14.09 21.73 15.10
CA LEU A 158 -13.42 22.26 16.30
C LEU A 158 -12.03 21.63 16.43
N MET A 159 -10.99 22.46 16.40
CA MET A 159 -9.62 22.06 16.73
C MET A 159 -9.29 22.48 18.15
N MET A 160 -8.78 21.54 18.94
CA MET A 160 -8.35 21.77 20.33
C MET A 160 -6.89 21.36 20.47
N ASP A 161 -6.10 22.16 21.18
CA ASP A 161 -4.71 21.87 21.53
C ASP A 161 -4.54 21.88 23.06
N ALA A 162 -3.61 21.09 23.58
CA ALA A 162 -3.34 20.99 25.01
C ALA A 162 -2.21 21.95 25.41
N ASP A 163 -2.58 23.10 25.96
CA ASP A 163 -1.62 24.11 26.38
C ASP A 163 -0.61 23.58 27.41
N GLY A 164 0.67 23.86 27.20
CA GLY A 164 1.73 23.49 28.14
C GLY A 164 2.04 21.98 28.21
N PHE A 165 1.47 21.14 27.33
CA PHE A 165 1.65 19.68 27.39
C PHE A 165 3.11 19.23 27.36
N LYS A 166 3.98 19.94 26.64
CA LYS A 166 5.43 19.67 26.63
C LYS A 166 6.05 19.78 28.03
N GLN A 167 5.62 20.74 28.84
CA GLN A 167 6.16 20.95 30.19
C GLN A 167 5.80 19.78 31.12
N ILE A 168 4.64 19.14 30.89
CA ILE A 168 4.24 17.92 31.61
C ILE A 168 5.20 16.78 31.24
N ASN A 169 5.46 16.58 29.94
CA ASN A 169 6.41 15.56 29.47
C ASN A 169 7.82 15.80 30.02
N ASP A 170 8.30 17.05 29.97
CA ASP A 170 9.66 17.40 30.38
C ASP A 170 9.85 17.25 31.91
N ARG A 171 8.79 17.46 32.71
CA ARG A 171 8.84 17.40 34.18
C ARG A 171 8.54 16.01 34.76
N TYR A 172 7.59 15.29 34.18
CA TYR A 172 7.05 14.04 34.74
C TYR A 172 7.29 12.82 33.84
N GLY A 173 7.86 13.02 32.65
CA GLY A 173 8.12 11.97 31.68
C GLY A 173 6.92 11.67 30.78
N HIS A 174 7.19 11.01 29.66
CA HIS A 174 6.20 10.71 28.62
C HIS A 174 5.03 9.84 29.10
N VAL A 175 5.26 8.94 30.07
CA VAL A 175 4.20 8.07 30.62
C VAL A 175 3.12 8.90 31.34
N GLU A 176 3.53 9.92 32.10
CA GLU A 176 2.58 10.82 32.77
C GLU A 176 1.91 11.78 31.79
N GLY A 177 2.61 12.20 30.74
CA GLY A 177 2.01 12.93 29.62
C GLY A 177 0.90 12.12 28.94
N ASP A 178 1.14 10.84 28.67
CA ASP A 178 0.14 9.92 28.11
C ASP A 178 -1.10 9.80 29.02
N HIS A 179 -0.91 9.72 30.33
CA HIS A 179 -2.01 9.70 31.30
C HIS A 179 -2.79 11.02 31.31
N ALA A 180 -2.09 12.17 31.31
CA ALA A 180 -2.72 13.49 31.21
C ALA A 180 -3.55 13.62 29.92
N LEU A 181 -3.04 13.13 28.79
CA LEU A 181 -3.75 13.14 27.51
C LEU A 181 -5.03 12.30 27.57
N GLN A 182 -4.99 11.11 28.17
CA GLN A 182 -6.18 10.28 28.37
C GLN A 182 -7.23 10.98 29.24
N VAL A 183 -6.82 11.73 30.27
CA VAL A 183 -7.74 12.53 31.11
C VAL A 183 -8.41 13.62 30.29
N ILE A 184 -7.64 14.40 29.52
CA ILE A 184 -8.15 15.48 28.66
C ILE A 184 -9.23 14.93 27.71
N ILE A 185 -8.95 13.79 27.07
CA ILE A 185 -9.85 13.18 26.11
C ILE A 185 -11.13 12.67 26.77
N ARG A 186 -11.03 12.05 27.96
CA ARG A 186 -12.21 11.67 28.75
C ARG A 186 -13.08 12.88 29.10
N CYS A 187 -12.47 14.01 29.45
CA CYS A 187 -13.20 15.25 29.72
C CYS A 187 -13.89 15.78 28.47
N ALA A 188 -13.20 15.82 27.33
CA ALA A 188 -13.77 16.25 26.06
C ALA A 188 -14.96 15.38 25.63
N GLN A 189 -14.84 14.05 25.74
CA GLN A 189 -15.92 13.11 25.42
C GLN A 189 -17.16 13.31 26.30
N ARG A 190 -16.99 13.68 27.57
CA ARG A 190 -18.11 13.97 28.47
C ARG A 190 -18.81 15.29 28.13
N GLY A 191 -18.05 16.31 27.73
CA GLY A 191 -18.60 17.61 27.36
C GLY A 191 -19.31 17.60 26.00
N LEU A 192 -18.84 16.76 25.08
CA LEU A 192 -19.36 16.65 23.71
C LEU A 192 -20.33 15.46 23.63
N LEU A 193 -21.56 15.66 24.10
CA LEU A 193 -22.61 14.63 24.08
C LEU A 193 -23.00 14.21 22.65
N GLY A 194 -22.81 12.93 22.33
CA GLY A 194 -23.58 12.14 21.35
C GLY A 194 -23.49 12.45 19.84
N VAL A 195 -23.12 13.68 19.44
CA VAL A 195 -23.21 14.14 18.04
C VAL A 195 -21.84 14.44 17.42
N TRP A 196 -20.78 14.42 18.25
CA TRP A 196 -19.44 14.84 17.83
C TRP A 196 -18.50 13.65 17.64
N TRP A 197 -17.86 13.59 16.48
CA TRP A 197 -16.76 12.67 16.25
C TRP A 197 -15.44 13.31 16.72
N LEU A 198 -14.82 12.73 17.76
CA LEU A 198 -13.50 13.16 18.23
C LEU A 198 -12.38 12.42 17.48
N TYR A 199 -11.37 13.16 17.06
CA TYR A 199 -10.21 12.64 16.36
C TYR A 199 -8.92 13.11 17.02
N ARG A 200 -7.92 12.23 17.13
CA ARG A 200 -6.57 12.62 17.55
C ARG A 200 -5.76 13.03 16.33
N ALA A 201 -5.42 14.32 16.25
CA ALA A 201 -4.49 14.85 15.27
C ALA A 201 -3.09 14.99 15.90
N LEU A 202 -2.20 14.03 15.66
CA LEU A 202 -0.78 14.16 16.05
C LEU A 202 -0.09 15.13 15.09
N TRP A 203 0.36 16.28 15.62
CA TRP A 203 1.11 17.29 14.86
C TRP A 203 2.60 17.36 15.21
N TRP A 204 3.11 16.50 16.10
CA TRP A 204 4.54 16.48 16.44
C TRP A 204 5.10 15.05 16.44
N ARG A 205 6.16 14.86 15.64
CA ARG A 205 7.19 13.83 15.82
C ARG A 205 8.35 14.47 16.56
#